data_AF-X1CBC0-F1
#
_entry.id   AF-X1CBC0-F1
#
_cell.length_a   1.000
_cell.length_b   1.000
_cell.length_c   1.000
_cell.angle_alpha   90.00
_cell.angle_beta   90.00
_cell.angle_gamma   90.00
#
_symmetry.space_group_name_H-M   'P 1'
#
loop_
_entity.id
_entity.type
_entity.pdbx_description
1 polymer ?
#
loop_
_entity_poly.entity_id
_entity_poly.type
_entity_poly.pdbx_seq_one_letter_code
_entity_poly.pdbx_strand_id
1 'polypeptide(L)'
;TLKSTVIKSMIQWFNEKTGKKLLNVVYDVPIRANMRFPHPDGESIVDIEYIFIALDREEEVNKLQSLELTSCWMNEAAEIPRGIHQMLKSRINRYPAKDDGGAHKPQIICDYNAVDTEHWLYKIAEVEKPQKHAFHVQPPAMIMCTKNDGIVEDTEGNSYKVNPDADNFDHLDEDYYIDQIAGADADWVSVFVMNNYGSLRKGKPVYKAYNDRLHSSDDISADWPLKGVPMLVGIDLGLDPAAAFAQMTPTGQLIVFDEIVTEDCSIEEFIEDHLRPKLYSEYRGFQFEIFIDPAGTARSPND
;
A
#
# COMPACT_ATOMS: atom_id res chain seq x y z
N THR A 1 16.98 15.20 -4.75
CA THR A 1 16.69 14.13 -3.75
C THR A 1 17.94 13.30 -3.45
N LEU A 2 18.50 12.53 -4.40
CA LEU A 2 19.68 11.67 -4.13
C LEU A 2 20.89 12.35 -3.47
N LYS A 3 21.30 13.53 -3.97
CA LYS A 3 22.45 14.28 -3.42
C LYS A 3 22.22 14.77 -1.99
N SER A 4 20.96 15.04 -1.63
CA SER A 4 20.59 15.65 -0.35
C SER A 4 20.24 14.63 0.73
N THR A 5 19.92 13.38 0.37
CA THR A 5 19.48 12.34 1.32
C THR A 5 20.40 11.12 1.31
N VAL A 6 20.28 10.23 0.32
CA VAL A 6 20.95 8.91 0.29
C VAL A 6 22.46 9.04 0.30
N ILE A 7 23.03 9.87 -0.59
CA ILE A 7 24.49 10.03 -0.70
C ILE A 7 25.07 10.63 0.59
N LYS A 8 24.36 11.59 1.21
CA LYS A 8 24.78 12.19 2.47
C LYS A 8 24.81 11.15 3.60
N SER A 9 23.80 10.29 3.68
CA SER A 9 23.73 9.20 4.67
C SER A 9 24.86 8.20 4.48
N MET A 10 25.16 7.79 3.24
CA MET A 10 26.30 6.90 2.96
C MET A 10 27.65 7.54 3.29
N ILE A 11 27.85 8.84 3.03
CA ILE A 11 29.05 9.56 3.45
C ILE A 11 29.15 9.57 4.98
N GLN A 12 28.06 9.85 5.69
CA GLN A 12 28.06 9.81 7.15
C GLN A 12 28.45 8.42 7.68
N TRP A 13 27.86 7.36 7.14
CA TRP A 13 28.12 5.99 7.57
C TRP A 13 29.54 5.54 7.28
N PHE A 14 30.00 5.70 6.04
CA PHE A 14 31.25 5.12 5.59
C PHE A 14 32.46 6.03 5.78
N ASN A 15 32.26 7.35 5.88
CA ASN A 15 33.35 8.30 6.08
C ASN A 15 33.39 8.90 7.48
N GLU A 16 32.29 9.48 7.95
CA GLU A 16 32.28 10.25 9.20
C GLU A 16 32.31 9.34 10.42
N LYS A 17 31.42 8.35 10.49
CA LYS A 17 31.35 7.39 11.62
C LYS A 17 32.59 6.50 11.72
N THR A 18 33.23 6.17 10.60
CA THR A 18 34.45 5.35 10.58
C THR A 18 35.73 6.18 10.81
N GLY A 19 35.67 7.51 10.63
CA GLY A 19 36.83 8.40 10.58
C GLY A 19 37.76 8.14 9.39
N LYS A 20 37.35 7.32 8.42
CA LYS A 20 38.15 6.90 7.26
C LYS A 20 37.41 7.28 5.99
N LYS A 21 38.07 7.90 5.01
CA LYS A 21 37.45 8.24 3.72
C LYS A 21 37.29 6.99 2.83
N LEU A 22 36.40 6.08 3.20
CA LEU A 22 36.16 4.81 2.50
C LEU A 22 35.33 5.00 1.23
N LEU A 23 34.31 5.87 1.27
CA LEU A 23 33.42 6.14 0.14
C LEU A 23 33.87 7.40 -0.62
N ASN A 24 34.27 7.21 -1.88
CA ASN A 24 34.70 8.28 -2.77
C ASN A 24 33.63 8.56 -3.83
N VAL A 25 32.89 9.65 -3.66
CA VAL A 25 31.78 10.04 -4.55
C VAL A 25 32.28 10.90 -5.71
N VAL A 26 31.86 10.56 -6.92
CA VAL A 26 32.07 11.32 -8.16
C VAL A 26 30.70 11.78 -8.66
N TYR A 27 30.49 13.10 -8.63
CA TYR A 27 29.21 13.73 -9.01
C TYR A 27 29.09 13.90 -10.53
N ASP A 28 29.15 12.80 -11.27
CA ASP A 28 28.88 12.74 -12.72
C ASP A 28 27.41 12.36 -13.01
N VAL A 29 27.06 12.13 -14.28
CA VAL A 29 25.75 11.64 -14.72
C VAL A 29 25.91 10.24 -15.34
N PRO A 30 25.50 9.15 -14.65
CA PRO A 30 24.95 9.09 -13.30
C PRO A 30 26.01 9.31 -12.21
N ILE A 31 25.56 9.65 -10.99
CA ILE A 31 26.47 9.83 -9.85
C ILE A 31 27.03 8.47 -9.46
N ARG A 32 28.33 8.40 -9.17
CA ARG A 32 29.00 7.15 -8.79
C ARG A 32 29.73 7.31 -7.47
N ALA A 33 29.93 6.22 -6.75
CA ALA A 33 30.85 6.18 -5.63
C ALA A 33 31.62 4.88 -5.60
N ASN A 34 32.91 4.97 -5.29
CA ASN A 34 33.77 3.79 -5.16
C ASN A 34 34.18 3.60 -3.71
N MET A 35 34.21 2.35 -3.27
CA MET A 35 34.65 1.95 -1.94
C MET A 35 35.63 0.79 -2.05
N ARG A 36 36.82 0.95 -1.47
CA ARG A 36 37.85 -0.08 -1.49
C ARG A 36 38.47 -0.25 -0.11
N PHE A 37 38.42 -1.47 0.44
CA PHE A 37 38.92 -1.77 1.78
C PHE A 37 39.31 -3.25 1.92
N PRO A 38 40.22 -3.60 2.86
CA PRO A 38 40.58 -5.00 3.10
C PRO A 38 39.38 -5.85 3.49
N HIS A 39 39.24 -7.03 2.90
CA HIS A 39 38.21 -7.97 3.27
C HIS A 39 38.50 -8.57 4.67
N PRO A 40 37.47 -8.94 5.47
CA PRO A 40 37.68 -9.52 6.80
C PRO A 40 38.46 -10.84 6.83
N ASP A 41 38.64 -11.51 5.68
CA ASP A 41 39.51 -12.70 5.58
C ASP A 41 41.01 -12.37 5.72
N GLY A 42 41.40 -11.10 5.60
CA GLY A 42 42.79 -10.65 5.68
C GLY A 42 43.64 -10.93 4.42
N GLU A 43 43.08 -11.54 3.38
CA GLU A 43 43.78 -11.95 2.16
C GLU A 43 43.30 -11.20 0.92
N SER A 44 42.04 -10.80 0.90
CA SER A 44 41.42 -10.15 -0.26
C SER A 44 41.05 -8.68 0.01
N ILE A 45 40.67 -7.97 -1.05
CA ILE A 45 40.22 -6.58 -0.99
C ILE A 45 38.79 -6.56 -1.51
N VAL A 46 37.91 -5.89 -0.77
CA VAL A 46 36.59 -5.50 -1.24
C VAL A 46 36.74 -4.26 -2.13
N ASP A 47 36.21 -4.32 -3.34
CA ASP A 47 36.10 -3.21 -4.27
C ASP A 47 34.64 -3.11 -4.75
N ILE A 48 33.99 -1.98 -4.49
CA ILE A 48 32.56 -1.76 -4.76
C ILE A 48 32.40 -0.45 -5.51
N GLU A 49 31.69 -0.49 -6.64
CA GLU A 49 31.13 0.68 -7.31
C GLU A 49 29.62 0.77 -7.00
N TYR A 50 29.20 1.93 -6.52
CA TYR A 50 27.80 2.33 -6.39
C TYR A 50 27.45 3.28 -7.52
N ILE A 51 26.33 3.03 -8.18
CA ILE A 51 25.75 3.93 -9.19
C ILE A 51 24.40 4.42 -8.65
N PHE A 52 24.26 5.73 -8.49
CA PHE A 52 23.04 6.36 -7.95
C PHE A 52 22.18 6.90 -9.10
N ILE A 53 20.97 6.37 -9.22
CA ILE A 53 20.02 6.71 -10.27
C ILE A 53 18.68 7.01 -9.61
N ALA A 54 18.13 8.19 -9.89
CA ALA A 54 16.75 8.52 -9.50
C ALA A 54 15.83 7.84 -10.51
N LEU A 55 14.79 7.16 -10.01
CA LEU A 55 13.84 6.35 -10.78
C LEU A 55 12.43 6.54 -10.22
N ASP A 56 11.95 7.78 -10.18
CA ASP A 56 10.64 8.16 -9.64
C ASP A 56 9.50 8.10 -10.68
N ARG A 57 9.80 7.77 -11.94
CA ARG A 57 8.82 7.76 -13.05
C ARG A 57 9.04 6.61 -14.02
N GLU A 58 7.97 6.13 -14.62
CA GLU A 58 8.02 5.02 -15.59
C GLU A 58 8.84 5.34 -16.84
N GLU A 59 8.85 6.60 -17.28
CA GLU A 59 9.65 7.04 -18.45
C GLU A 59 11.16 6.85 -18.24
N GLU A 60 11.61 6.72 -16.99
CA GLU A 60 13.01 6.58 -16.63
C GLU A 60 13.53 5.14 -16.72
N VAL A 61 12.68 4.17 -17.06
CA VAL A 61 13.05 2.77 -17.36
C VAL A 61 14.17 2.71 -18.40
N ASN A 62 14.20 3.64 -19.36
CA ASN A 62 15.22 3.71 -20.40
C ASN A 62 16.64 3.92 -19.83
N LYS A 63 16.79 4.61 -18.69
CA LYS A 63 18.10 4.82 -18.03
C LYS A 63 18.73 3.52 -17.56
N LEU A 64 17.93 2.47 -17.38
CA LEU A 64 18.39 1.16 -16.93
C LEU A 64 18.84 0.25 -18.07
N GLN A 65 18.50 0.57 -19.32
CA GLN A 65 18.63 -0.38 -20.42
C GLN A 65 20.07 -0.76 -20.78
N SER A 66 21.03 0.10 -20.49
CA SER A 66 22.45 -0.15 -20.77
C SER A 66 23.23 -0.62 -19.54
N LEU A 67 22.58 -0.76 -18.38
CA LEU A 67 23.29 -1.11 -17.15
C LEU A 67 23.55 -2.60 -17.05
N GLU A 68 24.77 -2.92 -16.60
CA GLU A 68 25.22 -4.25 -16.24
C GLU A 68 25.58 -4.24 -14.75
N LEU A 69 24.67 -4.72 -13.91
CA LEU A 69 24.80 -4.61 -12.46
C LEU A 69 25.02 -5.99 -11.82
N THR A 70 25.71 -6.01 -10.66
CA THR A 70 25.75 -7.19 -9.79
C THR A 70 24.40 -7.36 -9.08
N SER A 71 23.99 -6.31 -8.36
CA SER A 71 22.79 -6.25 -7.51
C SER A 71 22.21 -4.83 -7.56
N CYS A 72 20.99 -4.65 -7.05
CA CYS A 72 20.34 -3.35 -6.96
C CYS A 72 19.75 -3.13 -5.57
N TRP A 73 19.77 -1.87 -5.11
CA TRP A 73 19.08 -1.43 -3.91
C TRP A 73 18.05 -0.35 -4.31
N MET A 74 16.78 -0.67 -4.12
CA MET A 74 15.63 0.19 -4.33
C MET A 74 15.21 0.80 -2.98
N ASN A 75 15.74 1.99 -2.70
CA ASN A 75 15.36 2.77 -1.51
C ASN A 75 13.98 3.40 -1.69
N GLU A 76 13.15 3.37 -0.65
CA GLU A 76 11.75 3.84 -0.69
C GLU A 76 10.95 3.20 -1.84
N ALA A 77 11.01 1.87 -1.96
CA ALA A 77 10.45 1.12 -3.08
C ALA A 77 8.94 1.30 -3.30
N ALA A 78 8.19 1.77 -2.28
CA ALA A 78 6.78 2.13 -2.40
C ALA A 78 6.55 3.27 -3.40
N GLU A 79 7.51 4.19 -3.55
CA GLU A 79 7.44 5.31 -4.49
C GLU A 79 7.94 4.94 -5.89
N ILE A 80 8.43 3.72 -6.09
CA ILE A 80 9.01 3.27 -7.36
C ILE A 80 8.00 2.42 -8.14
N PRO A 81 7.71 2.77 -9.42
CA PRO A 81 6.79 2.01 -10.24
C PRO A 81 7.20 0.54 -10.43
N ARG A 82 6.21 -0.37 -10.46
CA ARG A 82 6.43 -1.81 -10.66
C ARG A 82 7.26 -2.11 -11.93
N GLY A 83 7.07 -1.33 -13.00
CA GLY A 83 7.81 -1.49 -14.26
C GLY A 83 9.33 -1.34 -14.10
N ILE A 84 9.79 -0.47 -13.20
CA ILE A 84 11.21 -0.30 -12.87
C ILE A 84 11.76 -1.55 -12.19
N HIS A 85 11.04 -2.08 -11.18
CA HIS A 85 11.41 -3.34 -10.52
C HIS A 85 11.49 -4.49 -11.52
N GLN A 86 10.54 -4.60 -12.46
CA GLN A 86 10.57 -5.60 -13.51
C GLN A 86 11.78 -5.45 -14.45
N MET A 87 12.11 -4.22 -14.87
CA MET A 87 13.28 -3.97 -15.70
C MET A 87 14.58 -4.34 -14.97
N LEU A 88 14.72 -3.99 -13.69
CA LEU A 88 15.92 -4.29 -12.89
C LEU A 88 16.23 -5.78 -12.79
N LYS A 89 15.21 -6.65 -12.76
CA LYS A 89 15.40 -8.12 -12.80
C LYS A 89 16.20 -8.56 -14.03
N SER A 90 16.11 -7.84 -15.14
CA SER A 90 16.88 -8.12 -16.37
C SER A 90 18.28 -7.50 -16.41
N ARG A 91 18.63 -6.63 -15.45
CA ARG A 91 19.87 -5.83 -15.42
C ARG A 91 20.86 -6.27 -14.34
N ILE A 92 20.40 -6.92 -13.28
CA ILE A 92 21.27 -7.57 -12.28
C ILE A 92 21.88 -8.87 -12.83
N ASN A 93 22.87 -9.43 -12.12
CA ASN A 93 23.60 -10.62 -12.56
C ASN A 93 24.30 -10.47 -13.93
N ARG A 94 24.68 -9.24 -14.29
CA ARG A 94 25.42 -8.93 -15.52
C ARG A 94 26.86 -8.52 -15.26
N TYR A 95 27.19 -8.17 -14.03
CA TYR A 95 28.55 -7.86 -13.61
C TYR A 95 28.94 -8.61 -12.32
N PRO A 96 30.13 -9.24 -12.24
CA PRO A 96 31.04 -9.50 -13.37
C PRO A 96 30.39 -10.36 -14.46
N ALA A 97 30.92 -10.30 -15.68
CA ALA A 97 30.47 -11.17 -16.76
C ALA A 97 30.66 -12.65 -16.38
N LYS A 98 29.86 -13.54 -16.97
CA LYS A 98 29.93 -14.98 -16.65
C LYS A 98 31.32 -15.57 -16.92
N ASP A 99 31.98 -15.11 -17.97
CA ASP A 99 33.32 -15.55 -18.35
C ASP A 99 34.40 -15.06 -17.36
N ASP A 100 34.11 -13.99 -16.62
CA ASP A 100 34.95 -13.43 -15.56
C ASP A 100 34.59 -13.99 -14.16
N GLY A 101 33.82 -15.07 -14.10
CA GLY A 101 33.40 -15.74 -12.86
C GLY A 101 31.97 -15.44 -12.41
N GLY A 102 31.32 -14.44 -13.00
CA GLY A 102 29.91 -14.10 -12.74
C GLY A 102 29.63 -13.47 -11.37
N ALA A 103 28.40 -12.99 -11.19
CA ALA A 103 27.95 -12.42 -9.92
C ALA A 103 27.67 -13.51 -8.87
N HIS A 104 28.17 -13.31 -7.64
CA HIS A 104 27.79 -14.13 -6.50
C HIS A 104 26.51 -13.61 -5.85
N LYS A 105 25.46 -14.43 -5.79
CA LYS A 105 24.16 -14.12 -5.15
C LYS A 105 23.58 -12.73 -5.53
N PRO A 106 23.34 -12.48 -6.83
CA PRO A 106 22.74 -11.22 -7.28
C PRO A 106 21.33 -11.07 -6.71
N GLN A 107 21.01 -9.86 -6.23
CA GLN A 107 19.73 -9.59 -5.57
C GLN A 107 19.23 -8.16 -5.84
N ILE A 108 17.91 -7.99 -5.71
CA ILE A 108 17.26 -6.68 -5.58
C ILE A 108 16.83 -6.55 -4.13
N ILE A 109 17.30 -5.51 -3.46
CA ILE A 109 16.94 -5.17 -2.08
C ILE A 109 15.93 -4.02 -2.15
N CYS A 110 14.82 -4.13 -1.45
CA CYS A 110 13.81 -3.08 -1.35
C CYS A 110 13.59 -2.76 0.13
N ASP A 111 13.66 -1.48 0.50
CA ASP A 111 13.11 -0.94 1.75
C ASP A 111 11.91 -0.05 1.44
N TYR A 112 10.88 -0.13 2.29
CA TYR A 112 9.64 0.61 2.13
C TYR A 112 8.83 0.57 3.43
N ASN A 113 8.02 1.60 3.66
CA ASN A 113 6.96 1.58 4.67
C ASN A 113 5.81 0.67 4.23
N ALA A 114 4.98 0.19 5.15
CA ALA A 114 3.77 -0.56 4.80
C ALA A 114 2.94 0.17 3.73
N VAL A 115 2.37 -0.61 2.81
CA VAL A 115 1.59 -0.15 1.66
C VAL A 115 0.15 -0.65 1.76
N ASP A 116 -0.74 -0.15 0.89
CA ASP A 116 -2.07 -0.72 0.78
C ASP A 116 -2.03 -2.14 0.17
N THR A 117 -3.15 -2.87 0.33
CA THR A 117 -3.27 -4.26 -0.14
C THR A 117 -3.36 -4.40 -1.65
N GLU A 118 -3.66 -3.33 -2.37
CA GLU A 118 -3.67 -3.32 -3.83
C GLU A 118 -2.29 -3.06 -4.44
N HIS A 119 -1.37 -2.52 -3.64
CA HIS A 119 -0.02 -2.20 -4.04
C HIS A 119 0.78 -3.45 -4.44
N TRP A 120 1.64 -3.30 -5.45
CA TRP A 120 2.40 -4.43 -6.01
C TRP A 120 3.39 -5.05 -5.02
N LEU A 121 3.91 -4.26 -4.08
CA LEU A 121 4.77 -4.75 -3.00
C LEU A 121 4.00 -5.68 -2.04
N TYR A 122 2.75 -5.34 -1.70
CA TYR A 122 1.89 -6.20 -0.90
C TYR A 122 1.61 -7.52 -1.64
N LYS A 123 1.21 -7.43 -2.91
CA LYS A 123 0.93 -8.61 -3.74
C LYS A 123 2.13 -9.55 -3.81
N ILE A 124 3.34 -9.03 -4.00
CA ILE A 124 4.57 -9.85 -4.02
C ILE A 124 4.90 -10.44 -2.63
N ALA A 125 4.72 -9.66 -1.56
CA ALA A 125 5.06 -10.06 -0.19
C ALA A 125 4.09 -11.07 0.42
N GLU A 126 2.78 -10.84 0.26
CA GLU A 126 1.75 -11.58 1.00
C GLU A 126 0.97 -12.58 0.16
N VAL A 127 0.77 -12.30 -1.14
CA VAL A 127 -0.11 -13.08 -2.02
C VAL A 127 0.69 -14.03 -2.93
N GLU A 128 1.56 -13.48 -3.78
CA GLU A 128 2.30 -14.25 -4.79
C GLU A 128 3.42 -15.10 -4.17
N LYS A 129 4.10 -14.59 -3.13
CA LYS A 129 5.20 -15.24 -2.38
C LYS A 129 6.17 -16.06 -3.25
N PRO A 130 6.77 -15.45 -4.30
CA PRO A 130 7.66 -16.16 -5.21
C PRO A 130 8.89 -16.76 -4.50
N GLN A 131 9.23 -18.02 -4.82
CA GLN A 131 10.20 -18.87 -4.10
C GLN A 131 11.58 -18.24 -3.80
N LYS A 132 12.05 -17.30 -4.63
CA LYS A 132 13.37 -16.64 -4.48
C LYS A 132 13.30 -15.26 -3.81
N HIS A 133 12.22 -14.97 -3.10
CA HIS A 133 12.06 -13.72 -2.36
C HIS A 133 12.07 -14.00 -0.86
N ALA A 134 12.64 -13.07 -0.11
CA ALA A 134 12.59 -13.06 1.33
C ALA A 134 11.94 -11.74 1.75
N PHE A 135 10.99 -11.82 2.68
CA PHE A 135 10.31 -10.66 3.25
C PHE A 135 10.65 -10.58 4.72
N HIS A 136 11.10 -9.41 5.14
CA HIS A 136 11.48 -9.11 6.51
C HIS A 136 10.66 -7.90 6.94
N VAL A 137 9.92 -8.06 8.04
CA VAL A 137 9.05 -7.01 8.58
C VAL A 137 9.72 -6.47 9.83
N GLN A 138 9.92 -5.16 9.88
CA GLN A 138 10.37 -4.50 11.10
C GLN A 138 9.22 -4.46 12.11
N PRO A 139 9.51 -4.69 13.41
CA PRO A 139 8.52 -4.56 14.45
C PRO A 139 7.97 -3.12 14.48
N PRO A 140 6.68 -2.94 14.79
CA PRO A 140 6.11 -1.61 14.90
C PRO A 140 6.79 -0.83 16.03
N ALA A 141 6.84 0.49 15.91
CA ALA A 141 7.37 1.34 16.98
C ALA A 141 6.41 1.39 18.17
N MET A 142 5.12 1.51 17.89
CA MET A 142 4.07 1.61 18.91
C MET A 142 3.04 0.52 18.68
N ILE A 143 2.35 0.12 19.74
CA ILE A 143 1.24 -0.84 19.69
C ILE A 143 0.00 -0.24 20.34
N MET A 144 -1.16 -0.53 19.76
CA MET A 144 -2.44 -0.15 20.33
C MET A 144 -2.67 -0.89 21.66
N CYS A 145 -3.27 -0.21 22.64
CA CYS A 145 -3.49 -0.73 23.98
C CYS A 145 -4.76 -0.15 24.61
N THR A 146 -5.07 -0.58 25.84
CA THR A 146 -6.19 0.00 26.58
C THR A 146 -5.86 1.42 27.03
N LYS A 147 -6.89 2.28 27.22
CA LYS A 147 -6.70 3.67 27.67
C LYS A 147 -5.88 3.79 28.96
N ASN A 148 -5.97 2.80 29.85
CA ASN A 148 -5.23 2.82 31.12
C ASN A 148 -3.74 2.53 30.96
N ASP A 149 -3.35 1.86 29.88
CA ASP A 149 -1.96 1.47 29.59
C ASP A 149 -1.29 2.39 28.54
N GLY A 150 -2.06 3.29 27.93
CA GLY A 150 -1.62 4.15 26.86
C GLY A 150 -0.88 5.39 27.35
N ILE A 151 0.10 5.82 26.57
CA ILE A 151 0.89 7.03 26.83
C ILE A 151 0.54 8.17 25.86
N VAL A 152 -0.17 7.87 24.77
CA VAL A 152 -0.62 8.84 23.77
C VAL A 152 -1.90 8.34 23.08
N GLU A 153 -2.73 9.27 22.61
CA GLU A 153 -3.92 8.98 21.81
C GLU A 153 -3.86 9.68 20.44
N ASP A 154 -4.44 9.04 19.42
CA ASP A 154 -4.67 9.64 18.10
C ASP A 154 -5.94 10.51 18.08
N THR A 155 -6.31 11.06 16.91
CA THR A 155 -7.51 11.90 16.74
C THR A 155 -8.84 11.17 16.95
N GLU A 156 -8.84 9.83 16.91
CA GLU A 156 -10.02 8.99 17.14
C GLU A 156 -10.12 8.46 18.58
N GLY A 157 -9.12 8.77 19.42
CA GLY A 157 -9.06 8.39 20.82
C GLY A 157 -8.58 6.95 21.04
N ASN A 158 -7.92 6.34 20.04
CA ASN A 158 -7.21 5.08 20.21
C ASN A 158 -5.93 5.34 21.00
N SER A 159 -5.63 4.47 21.97
CA SER A 159 -4.46 4.65 22.85
C SER A 159 -3.30 3.74 22.46
N TYR A 160 -2.09 4.28 22.53
CA TYR A 160 -0.87 3.59 22.11
C TYR A 160 0.18 3.59 23.21
N LYS A 161 1.02 2.55 23.21
CA LYS A 161 2.21 2.41 24.05
C LYS A 161 3.40 1.93 23.23
N VAL A 162 4.61 2.11 23.76
CA VAL A 162 5.83 1.62 23.13
C VAL A 162 5.77 0.11 22.94
N ASN A 163 6.16 -0.35 21.75
CA ASN A 163 6.35 -1.77 21.51
C ASN A 163 7.67 -2.24 22.16
N PRO A 164 7.66 -3.21 23.09
CA PRO A 164 8.88 -3.74 23.70
C PRO A 164 9.88 -4.32 22.70
N ASP A 165 9.40 -4.75 21.53
CA ASP A 165 10.22 -5.35 20.48
C ASP A 165 10.71 -4.32 19.44
N ALA A 166 10.43 -3.03 19.60
CA ALA A 166 10.85 -2.01 18.65
C ALA A 166 12.39 -1.88 18.59
N ASP A 167 12.95 -1.77 17.38
CA ASP A 167 14.39 -1.85 17.13
C ASP A 167 15.11 -0.50 17.02
N ASN A 168 14.37 0.63 17.03
CA ASN A 168 14.91 1.94 16.68
C ASN A 168 14.82 3.01 17.80
N PHE A 169 14.18 2.73 18.94
CA PHE A 169 14.01 3.72 20.01
C PHE A 169 15.33 4.27 20.56
N ASP A 170 16.36 3.43 20.66
CA ASP A 170 17.67 3.82 21.19
C ASP A 170 18.37 4.91 20.35
N HIS A 171 17.91 5.16 19.13
CA HIS A 171 18.48 6.13 18.19
C HIS A 171 17.62 7.40 18.02
N LEU A 172 16.53 7.50 18.76
CA LEU A 172 15.52 8.55 18.62
C LEU A 172 15.30 9.26 19.97
N ASP A 173 14.74 10.46 19.91
CA ASP A 173 14.29 11.16 21.12
C ASP A 173 13.13 10.39 21.77
N GLU A 174 13.05 10.39 23.10
CA GLU A 174 12.05 9.62 23.87
C GLU A 174 10.61 9.90 23.42
N ASP A 175 10.31 11.15 23.06
CA ASP A 175 8.98 11.60 22.66
C ASP A 175 8.73 11.49 21.14
N TYR A 176 9.68 11.00 20.33
CA TYR A 176 9.62 11.06 18.86
C TYR A 176 8.35 10.45 18.25
N TYR A 177 7.92 9.28 18.74
CA TYR A 177 6.69 8.63 18.29
C TYR A 177 5.44 9.15 19.01
N ILE A 178 5.59 9.68 20.22
CA ILE A 178 4.50 10.33 20.96
C ILE A 178 4.05 11.58 20.19
N ASP A 179 5.00 12.42 19.81
CA ASP A 179 4.76 13.64 19.04
C ASP A 179 4.16 13.37 17.66
N GLN A 180 4.52 12.23 17.03
CA GLN A 180 3.93 11.83 15.75
C GLN A 180 2.50 11.32 15.87
N ILE A 181 2.15 10.63 16.95
CA ILE A 181 0.79 10.11 17.16
C ILE A 181 -0.16 11.23 17.60
N ALA A 182 0.34 12.16 18.42
CA ALA A 182 -0.47 13.24 18.96
C ALA A 182 -1.09 14.10 17.84
N GLY A 183 -2.41 13.96 17.66
CA GLY A 183 -3.15 14.69 16.62
C GLY A 183 -3.02 14.13 15.21
N ALA A 184 -2.44 12.93 15.03
CA ALA A 184 -2.46 12.21 13.76
C ALA A 184 -3.74 11.40 13.57
N ASP A 185 -4.11 11.18 12.31
CA ASP A 185 -5.22 10.31 11.94
C ASP A 185 -4.88 8.84 12.23
N ALA A 186 -5.86 8.07 12.69
CA ALA A 186 -5.67 6.67 13.06
C ALA A 186 -5.09 5.81 11.91
N ASP A 187 -5.53 6.06 10.67
CA ASP A 187 -4.99 5.38 9.47
C ASP A 187 -3.51 5.69 9.26
N TRP A 188 -3.09 6.94 9.50
CA TRP A 188 -1.69 7.34 9.36
C TRP A 188 -0.83 6.65 10.42
N VAL A 189 -1.30 6.61 11.68
CA VAL A 189 -0.61 5.91 12.78
C VAL A 189 -0.50 4.41 12.48
N SER A 190 -1.59 3.80 12.01
CA SER A 190 -1.64 2.39 11.65
C SER A 190 -0.59 2.02 10.60
N VAL A 191 -0.43 2.83 9.55
CA VAL A 191 0.52 2.56 8.47
C VAL A 191 1.95 2.92 8.86
N PHE A 192 2.20 4.16 9.31
CA PHE A 192 3.57 4.68 9.45
C PHE A 192 4.22 4.42 10.81
N VAL A 193 3.43 4.16 11.86
CA VAL A 193 3.97 3.89 13.21
C VAL A 193 3.81 2.43 13.60
N MET A 194 2.66 1.83 13.25
CA MET A 194 2.38 0.43 13.53
C MET A 194 2.73 -0.53 12.38
N ASN A 195 3.22 -0.01 11.25
CA ASN A 195 3.65 -0.81 10.10
C ASN A 195 2.58 -1.81 9.59
N ASN A 196 1.29 -1.45 9.75
CA ASN A 196 0.19 -2.26 9.23
C ASN A 196 -0.06 -1.92 7.77
N TYR A 197 -0.45 -2.92 6.98
CA TYR A 197 -0.99 -2.66 5.64
C TYR A 197 -2.28 -1.86 5.74
N GLY A 198 -2.41 -0.81 4.92
CA GLY A 198 -3.57 0.06 4.97
C GLY A 198 -3.53 1.14 3.89
N SER A 199 -4.71 1.58 3.47
CA SER A 199 -4.85 2.77 2.62
C SER A 199 -4.84 4.02 3.50
N LEU A 200 -3.98 4.99 3.21
CA LEU A 200 -4.18 6.34 3.72
C LEU A 200 -5.45 6.88 3.08
N ARG A 201 -6.56 6.94 3.83
CA ARG A 201 -7.81 7.52 3.33
C ARG A 201 -7.58 9.00 3.05
N LYS A 202 -7.23 9.34 1.80
CA LYS A 202 -7.14 10.73 1.35
C LYS A 202 -8.55 11.30 1.21
N GLY A 203 -9.05 11.91 2.28
CA GLY A 203 -10.27 12.70 2.23
C GLY A 203 -10.92 12.85 3.60
N LYS A 204 -11.50 14.03 3.87
CA LYS A 204 -12.44 14.15 5.00
C LYS A 204 -13.61 13.21 4.69
N PRO A 205 -13.96 12.26 5.57
CA PRO A 205 -15.13 11.42 5.34
C PRO A 205 -16.35 12.32 5.12
N VAL A 206 -17.07 12.09 4.01
CA VAL A 206 -18.29 12.83 3.66
C VAL A 206 -19.33 12.63 4.77
N TYR A 207 -19.42 11.41 5.30
CA TYR A 207 -20.28 11.04 6.41
C TYR A 207 -19.47 10.76 7.68
N LYS A 208 -19.03 11.82 8.36
CA LYS A 208 -18.27 11.72 9.62
C LYS A 208 -19.01 10.98 10.76
N ALA A 209 -20.34 10.91 10.66
CA ALA A 209 -21.16 10.23 11.65
C ALA A 209 -21.19 8.70 11.44
N TYR A 210 -20.72 8.20 10.30
CA TYR A 210 -20.73 6.76 10.03
C TYR A 210 -19.67 6.05 10.90
N ASN A 211 -20.03 4.90 11.47
CA ASN A 211 -19.21 4.11 12.36
C ASN A 211 -19.56 2.64 12.11
N ASP A 212 -18.60 1.86 11.59
CA ASP A 212 -18.85 0.46 11.21
C ASP A 212 -19.41 -0.37 12.36
N ARG A 213 -18.97 -0.13 13.60
CA ARG A 213 -19.43 -0.90 14.77
C ARG A 213 -20.89 -0.60 15.15
N LEU A 214 -21.42 0.54 14.74
CA LEU A 214 -22.80 0.98 15.05
C LEU A 214 -23.74 0.83 13.86
N HIS A 215 -23.23 0.98 12.64
CA HIS A 215 -24.04 1.07 11.42
C HIS A 215 -23.87 -0.11 10.47
N SER A 216 -22.88 -0.99 10.70
CA SER A 216 -22.72 -2.24 9.96
C SER A 216 -22.85 -3.44 10.90
N SER A 217 -23.36 -4.54 10.38
CA SER A 217 -23.48 -5.80 11.10
C SER A 217 -23.34 -6.96 10.14
N ASP A 218 -22.45 -7.89 10.49
CA ASP A 218 -22.31 -9.17 9.78
C ASP A 218 -23.43 -10.16 10.18
N ASP A 219 -24.20 -9.85 11.23
CA ASP A 219 -25.28 -10.68 11.76
C ASP A 219 -26.62 -10.29 11.12
N ILE A 220 -26.77 -10.65 9.86
CA ILE A 220 -28.06 -10.61 9.18
C ILE A 220 -28.85 -11.81 9.67
N SER A 221 -29.86 -11.59 10.52
CA SER A 221 -30.69 -12.68 11.05
C SER A 221 -31.30 -13.53 9.91
N ALA A 222 -31.53 -14.82 10.17
CA ALA A 222 -32.02 -15.77 9.16
C ALA A 222 -33.39 -15.40 8.53
N ASP A 223 -34.09 -14.41 9.10
CA ASP A 223 -35.39 -13.93 8.63
C ASP A 223 -35.29 -12.77 7.61
N TRP A 224 -34.08 -12.34 7.25
CA TRP A 224 -33.85 -11.31 6.24
C TRP A 224 -33.68 -11.89 4.82
N PRO A 225 -34.17 -11.18 3.78
CA PRO A 225 -35.02 -9.99 3.87
C PRO A 225 -36.43 -10.28 4.38
N LEU A 226 -37.05 -9.30 5.04
CA LEU A 226 -38.35 -9.42 5.69
C LEU A 226 -39.47 -9.68 4.66
N LYS A 227 -40.10 -10.84 4.75
CA LYS A 227 -41.23 -11.19 3.88
C LYS A 227 -42.43 -10.27 4.11
N GLY A 228 -43.07 -9.85 3.03
CA GLY A 228 -44.26 -8.99 3.06
C GLY A 228 -43.96 -7.50 3.22
N VAL A 229 -42.69 -7.10 3.40
CA VAL A 229 -42.24 -5.71 3.34
C VAL A 229 -41.67 -5.44 1.95
N PRO A 230 -42.09 -4.38 1.22
CA PRO A 230 -41.51 -4.02 -0.06
C PRO A 230 -40.01 -3.75 0.05
N MET A 231 -39.26 -4.26 -0.94
CA MET A 231 -37.85 -4.01 -1.07
C MET A 231 -37.64 -2.74 -1.90
N LEU A 232 -36.84 -1.82 -1.36
CA LEU A 232 -36.41 -0.62 -2.05
C LEU A 232 -35.11 -0.94 -2.80
N VAL A 233 -35.07 -0.67 -4.09
CA VAL A 233 -33.89 -0.87 -4.93
C VAL A 233 -33.47 0.48 -5.48
N GLY A 234 -32.37 1.04 -4.96
CA GLY A 234 -31.76 2.24 -5.50
C GLY A 234 -30.73 1.88 -6.56
N ILE A 235 -30.80 2.48 -7.74
CA ILE A 235 -29.89 2.20 -8.86
C ILE A 235 -29.16 3.48 -9.26
N ASP A 236 -27.84 3.39 -9.34
CA ASP A 236 -26.97 4.37 -9.98
C ASP A 236 -26.57 3.84 -11.36
N LEU A 237 -26.84 4.62 -12.41
CA LEU A 237 -26.53 4.29 -13.80
C LEU A 237 -25.33 5.10 -14.31
N GLY A 238 -24.38 5.39 -13.42
CA GLY A 238 -23.09 5.99 -13.76
C GLY A 238 -22.25 5.12 -14.71
N LEU A 239 -20.96 5.46 -14.86
CA LEU A 239 -20.05 4.73 -15.74
C LEU A 239 -20.01 3.22 -15.44
N ASP A 240 -20.00 2.90 -14.15
CA ASP A 240 -20.10 1.55 -13.61
C ASP A 240 -21.43 1.44 -12.85
N PRO A 241 -22.48 0.84 -13.43
CA PRO A 241 -23.79 0.77 -12.80
C PRO A 241 -23.77 -0.04 -11.49
N ALA A 242 -24.53 0.42 -10.50
CA ALA A 242 -24.62 -0.22 -9.19
C ALA A 242 -26.05 -0.19 -8.66
N ALA A 243 -26.38 -1.15 -7.77
CA ALA A 243 -27.66 -1.15 -7.05
C ALA A 243 -27.47 -1.45 -5.57
N ALA A 244 -28.25 -0.77 -4.73
CA ALA A 244 -28.38 -1.07 -3.31
C ALA A 244 -29.80 -1.58 -3.01
N PHE A 245 -29.89 -2.66 -2.22
CA PHE A 245 -31.15 -3.28 -1.82
C PHE A 245 -31.40 -3.01 -0.35
N ALA A 246 -32.57 -2.44 -0.06
CA ALA A 246 -32.91 -1.99 1.28
C ALA A 246 -34.36 -2.28 1.65
N GLN A 247 -34.65 -2.34 2.95
CA GLN A 247 -35.99 -2.44 3.50
C GLN A 247 -36.14 -1.49 4.69
N MET A 248 -37.30 -0.86 4.77
CA MET A 248 -37.71 -0.13 5.97
C MET A 248 -38.33 -1.13 6.95
N THR A 249 -37.67 -1.35 8.09
CA THR A 249 -38.23 -2.17 9.17
C THR A 249 -39.56 -1.59 9.68
N PRO A 250 -40.45 -2.41 10.27
CA PRO A 250 -41.67 -1.90 10.90
C PRO A 250 -41.43 -0.85 12.00
N THR A 251 -40.22 -0.83 12.58
CA THR A 251 -39.77 0.14 13.58
C THR A 251 -39.18 1.43 12.98
N GLY A 252 -39.11 1.55 11.65
CA GLY A 252 -38.69 2.77 10.95
C GLY A 252 -37.19 2.90 10.69
N GLN A 253 -36.42 1.82 10.84
CA GLN A 253 -35.01 1.76 10.46
C GLN A 253 -34.89 1.27 9.01
N LEU A 254 -34.17 2.02 8.17
CA LEU A 254 -33.77 1.58 6.84
C LEU A 254 -32.52 0.70 6.94
N ILE A 255 -32.62 -0.54 6.48
CA ILE A 255 -31.51 -1.49 6.43
C ILE A 255 -31.15 -1.74 4.97
N VAL A 256 -29.90 -1.45 4.60
CA VAL A 256 -29.30 -1.91 3.35
C VAL A 256 -28.67 -3.27 3.64
N PHE A 257 -29.10 -4.32 2.95
CA PHE A 257 -28.70 -5.70 3.25
C PHE A 257 -28.00 -6.39 2.09
N ASP A 258 -28.01 -5.80 0.90
CA ASP A 258 -27.34 -6.35 -0.28
C ASP A 258 -27.03 -5.25 -1.29
N GLU A 259 -26.10 -5.54 -2.19
CA GLU A 259 -25.68 -4.64 -3.25
C GLU A 259 -25.25 -5.41 -4.52
N ILE A 260 -25.27 -4.71 -5.64
CA ILE A 260 -24.58 -5.10 -6.88
C ILE A 260 -23.60 -3.98 -7.19
N VAL A 261 -22.33 -4.35 -7.32
CA VAL A 261 -21.25 -3.46 -7.78
C VAL A 261 -20.66 -4.07 -9.04
N THR A 262 -20.42 -3.25 -10.05
CA THR A 262 -19.81 -3.67 -11.32
C THR A 262 -18.59 -2.82 -11.66
N GLU A 263 -17.75 -3.30 -12.56
CA GLU A 263 -16.62 -2.58 -13.14
C GLU A 263 -16.61 -2.83 -14.66
N ASP A 264 -16.41 -1.78 -15.46
CA ASP A 264 -16.42 -1.82 -16.92
C ASP A 264 -17.69 -2.47 -17.51
N CYS A 265 -18.85 -2.19 -16.90
CA CYS A 265 -20.14 -2.82 -17.24
C CYS A 265 -21.09 -1.84 -17.94
N SER A 266 -21.65 -2.24 -19.08
CA SER A 266 -22.73 -1.46 -19.70
C SER A 266 -24.04 -1.54 -18.91
N ILE A 267 -24.95 -0.60 -19.14
CA ILE A 267 -26.28 -0.59 -18.50
C ILE A 267 -27.09 -1.83 -18.91
N GLU A 268 -27.02 -2.23 -20.18
CA GLU A 268 -27.70 -3.42 -20.68
C GLU A 268 -27.19 -4.71 -20.01
N GLU A 269 -25.86 -4.86 -19.91
CA GLU A 269 -25.24 -5.98 -19.18
C GLU A 269 -25.62 -5.97 -17.70
N PHE A 270 -25.57 -4.80 -17.05
CA PHE A 270 -26.00 -4.65 -15.67
C PHE A 270 -27.43 -5.13 -15.44
N ILE A 271 -28.36 -4.76 -16.32
CA ILE A 271 -29.76 -5.15 -16.19
C ILE A 271 -29.95 -6.64 -16.47
N GLU A 272 -29.47 -7.15 -17.60
CA GLU A 272 -29.76 -8.52 -18.05
C GLU A 272 -28.95 -9.59 -17.32
N ASP A 273 -27.70 -9.29 -16.95
CA ASP A 273 -26.77 -10.28 -16.40
C ASP A 273 -26.63 -10.19 -14.88
N HIS A 274 -26.94 -9.03 -14.27
CA HIS A 274 -26.78 -8.85 -12.82
C HIS A 274 -28.11 -8.59 -12.09
N LEU A 275 -28.79 -7.48 -12.39
CA LEU A 275 -29.98 -7.06 -11.65
C LEU A 275 -31.15 -8.02 -11.85
N ARG A 276 -31.52 -8.30 -13.09
CA ARG A 276 -32.67 -9.14 -13.41
C ARG A 276 -32.50 -10.56 -12.86
N PRO A 277 -31.35 -11.24 -13.04
CA PRO A 277 -31.12 -12.55 -12.45
C PRO A 277 -31.28 -12.54 -10.93
N LYS A 278 -30.67 -11.59 -10.21
CA LYS A 278 -30.74 -11.51 -8.74
C LYS A 278 -32.17 -11.33 -8.22
N LEU A 279 -32.96 -10.48 -8.88
CA LEU A 279 -34.38 -10.29 -8.54
C LEU A 279 -35.21 -11.57 -8.72
N TYR A 280 -34.94 -12.36 -9.77
CA TYR A 280 -35.72 -13.57 -10.07
C TYR A 280 -35.22 -14.85 -9.40
N SER A 281 -33.95 -14.89 -8.98
CA SER A 281 -33.36 -16.04 -8.29
C SER A 281 -33.48 -15.90 -6.76
N GLU A 282 -32.85 -14.87 -6.20
CA GLU A 282 -32.66 -14.70 -4.76
C GLU A 282 -33.88 -14.04 -4.13
N TYR A 283 -34.45 -13.04 -4.80
CA TYR A 283 -35.58 -12.25 -4.28
C TYR A 283 -36.92 -12.62 -4.89
N ARG A 284 -37.05 -13.86 -5.37
CA ARG A 284 -38.27 -14.35 -5.99
C ARG A 284 -39.46 -14.23 -5.04
N GLY A 285 -40.48 -13.49 -5.47
CA GLY A 285 -41.74 -13.32 -4.74
C GLY A 285 -41.77 -12.13 -3.78
N PHE A 286 -40.69 -11.36 -3.70
CA PHE A 286 -40.71 -10.04 -3.07
C PHE A 286 -41.37 -9.01 -3.99
N GLN A 287 -41.94 -7.97 -3.37
CA GLN A 287 -42.41 -6.77 -4.06
C GLN A 287 -41.25 -5.77 -4.08
N PHE A 288 -41.07 -5.07 -5.19
CA PHE A 288 -39.96 -4.13 -5.38
C PHE A 288 -40.47 -2.73 -5.69
N GLU A 289 -39.81 -1.73 -5.13
CA GLU A 289 -39.89 -0.33 -5.54
C GLU A 289 -38.52 0.11 -6.01
N ILE A 290 -38.41 0.45 -7.30
CA ILE A 290 -37.13 0.78 -7.94
C ILE A 290 -37.01 2.29 -8.08
N PHE A 291 -35.90 2.84 -7.61
CA PHE A 291 -35.56 4.26 -7.66
C PHE A 291 -34.29 4.41 -8.48
N ILE A 292 -34.35 5.28 -9.49
CA ILE A 292 -33.24 5.55 -10.40
C ILE A 292 -33.04 7.06 -10.44
N ASP A 293 -31.80 7.53 -10.48
CA ASP A 293 -31.49 8.95 -10.68
C ASP A 293 -32.16 9.47 -11.97
N PRO A 294 -32.90 10.59 -11.93
CA PRO A 294 -33.45 11.25 -13.11
C PRO A 294 -32.43 11.52 -14.24
N ALA A 295 -31.15 11.69 -13.92
CA ALA A 295 -30.09 11.84 -14.92
C ALA A 295 -29.94 10.61 -15.83
N GLY A 296 -30.28 9.41 -15.35
CA GLY A 296 -30.30 8.17 -16.15
C GLY A 296 -31.39 8.14 -17.24
N THR A 297 -32.37 9.05 -17.19
CA THR A 297 -33.36 9.25 -18.28
C THR A 297 -32.94 10.29 -19.32
N ALA A 298 -31.84 11.01 -19.11
CA ALA A 298 -31.35 11.97 -20.08
C ALA A 298 -30.69 11.22 -21.25
N ARG A 299 -31.27 11.33 -22.45
CA ARG A 299 -30.57 10.93 -23.68
C ARG A 299 -29.23 11.65 -23.74
N SER A 300 -28.16 10.90 -23.95
CA SER A 300 -26.85 11.45 -24.25
C SER A 300 -26.99 12.49 -25.38
N PRO A 301 -26.39 13.69 -25.27
CA PRO A 301 -26.45 14.70 -26.33
C PRO A 301 -25.76 14.31 -27.66
N ASN A 302 -25.22 13.09 -27.76
CA ASN A 302 -24.41 12.63 -28.89
C ASN A 302 -24.97 11.38 -29.62
N ASP A 303 -26.26 11.10 -29.48
CA ASP A 303 -26.99 10.27 -30.46
C ASP A 303 -27.66 11.12 -31.55
#